data_AF-F3GM22-F1
#
_entry.id   AF-F3GM22-F1
#
_cell.length_a   1.000
_cell.length_b   1.000
_cell.length_c   1.000
_cell.angle_alpha   90.00
_cell.angle_beta   90.00
_cell.angle_gamma   90.00
#
_symmetry.space_group_name_H-M   'P 1'
#
loop_
_entity.id
_entity.type
_entity.pdbx_description
1 polymer ?
#
loop_
_entity_poly.entity_id
_entity_poly.type
_entity_poly.pdbx_seq_one_letter_code
_entity_poly.pdbx_strand_id
1 'polypeptide(L)'
;DDAAIGALDAALAVQGAGLASFKDIGNMSIEEIDRLADVLVRKQQQGHFAAFWSGDEEAAELMLSPDIDIQSLWSPTLVRLHRAGVKYRVAVPKEGYRGWFGGLSLSRHAKGPVLDAAYAYLNWWLSG
;
A
#
# COMPACT_ATOMS: atom_id res chain seq x y z
N ASP A 1 -8.45 2.24 6.86
CA ASP A 1 -7.26 1.61 6.26
C ASP A 1 -7.66 0.40 5.44
N ASP A 2 -7.19 0.34 4.20
CA ASP A 2 -7.55 -0.72 3.25
C ASP A 2 -6.54 -1.87 3.35
N ALA A 3 -6.96 -2.99 3.93
CA ALA A 3 -6.12 -4.18 4.10
C ALA A 3 -5.64 -4.79 2.77
N ALA A 4 -6.22 -4.42 1.63
CA ALA A 4 -5.82 -4.90 0.31
C ALA A 4 -4.47 -4.32 -0.17
N ILE A 5 -3.96 -3.27 0.49
CA ILE A 5 -2.77 -2.53 0.07
C ILE A 5 -1.51 -3.40 0.02
N GLY A 6 -1.28 -4.24 1.03
CA GLY A 6 -0.05 -5.04 1.13
C GLY A 6 -0.03 -6.28 0.23
N ALA A 7 -1.20 -6.77 -0.19
CA ALA A 7 -1.32 -8.03 -0.93
C ALA A 7 -0.66 -7.95 -2.33
N LEU A 8 -0.77 -6.80 -3.00
CA LEU A 8 -0.18 -6.59 -4.33
C LEU A 8 1.35 -6.54 -4.26
N ASP A 9 1.91 -5.82 -3.27
CA ASP A 9 3.35 -5.75 -3.05
C ASP A 9 3.91 -7.15 -2.72
N ALA A 10 3.18 -7.92 -1.90
CA ALA A 10 3.53 -9.30 -1.59
C ALA A 10 3.49 -10.21 -2.83
N ALA A 11 2.47 -10.09 -3.67
CA ALA A 11 2.36 -10.86 -4.92
C ALA A 11 3.52 -10.55 -5.88
N LEU A 12 3.88 -9.27 -6.05
CA LEU A 12 5.04 -8.84 -6.84
C LEU A 12 6.33 -9.45 -6.30
N ALA A 13 6.56 -9.38 -4.98
CA ALA A 13 7.76 -9.94 -4.35
C ALA A 13 7.83 -11.48 -4.49
N VAL A 14 6.73 -12.18 -4.28
CA VAL A 14 6.62 -13.64 -4.45
C VAL A 14 6.92 -14.04 -5.90
N GLN A 15 6.41 -13.28 -6.87
CA GLN A 15 6.69 -13.52 -8.28
C GLN A 15 8.14 -13.22 -8.65
N GLY A 16 8.70 -12.10 -8.16
CA GLY A 16 10.11 -11.74 -8.37
C GLY A 16 11.10 -12.73 -7.77
N ALA A 17 10.72 -13.38 -6.66
CA ALA A 17 11.47 -14.45 -6.03
C ALA A 17 11.30 -15.81 -6.74
N GLY A 18 10.43 -15.91 -7.76
CA GLY A 18 10.15 -17.16 -8.47
C GLY A 18 9.37 -18.19 -7.65
N LEU A 19 8.67 -17.76 -6.59
CA LEU A 19 7.94 -18.64 -5.68
C LEU A 19 6.52 -18.95 -6.16
N ALA A 20 5.93 -18.06 -6.95
CA ALA A 20 4.67 -18.27 -7.66
C ALA A 20 4.63 -17.39 -8.92
N SER A 21 3.61 -17.59 -9.77
CA SER A 21 3.33 -16.71 -10.90
C SER A 21 1.83 -16.42 -10.94
N PHE A 22 1.51 -15.21 -11.39
CA PHE A 22 0.16 -14.67 -11.43
C PHE A 22 -0.13 -14.17 -12.83
N LYS A 23 -1.31 -14.48 -13.36
CA LYS A 23 -1.73 -14.02 -14.69
C LYS A 23 -1.99 -12.52 -14.70
N ASP A 24 -2.69 -12.03 -13.67
CA ASP A 24 -2.99 -10.62 -13.47
C ASP A 24 -2.99 -10.34 -11.96
N ILE A 25 -1.95 -9.66 -11.48
CA ILE A 25 -1.81 -9.33 -10.04
C ILE A 25 -2.93 -8.39 -9.57
N GLY A 26 -3.48 -7.56 -10.46
CA GLY A 26 -4.61 -6.69 -10.14
C GLY A 26 -5.96 -7.42 -10.07
N ASN A 27 -6.02 -8.66 -10.54
CA ASN A 27 -7.24 -9.47 -10.62
C ASN A 27 -6.93 -10.97 -10.50
N MET A 28 -6.36 -11.37 -9.36
CA MET A 28 -5.97 -12.76 -9.10
C MET A 28 -7.20 -13.68 -8.98
N SER A 29 -7.08 -14.91 -9.49
CA SER A 29 -8.08 -15.96 -9.24
C SER A 29 -8.03 -16.43 -7.77
N ILE A 30 -9.06 -17.16 -7.32
CA ILE A 30 -9.09 -17.73 -5.97
C ILE A 30 -7.88 -18.65 -5.76
N GLU A 31 -7.55 -19.49 -6.75
CA GLU A 31 -6.42 -20.43 -6.71
C GLU A 31 -5.06 -19.72 -6.72
N GLU A 32 -5.00 -18.51 -7.26
CA GLU A 32 -3.81 -17.64 -7.19
C GLU A 32 -3.69 -16.99 -5.81
N ILE A 33 -4.80 -16.54 -5.23
CA ILE A 33 -4.86 -15.99 -3.86
C ILE A 33 -4.46 -17.07 -2.83
N ASP A 34 -4.97 -18.28 -2.95
CA ASP A 34 -4.63 -19.40 -2.06
C ASP A 34 -3.13 -19.71 -2.12
N ARG A 35 -2.54 -19.75 -3.33
CA ARG A 35 -1.10 -19.94 -3.50
C ARG A 35 -0.28 -18.82 -2.88
N LEU A 36 -0.72 -17.56 -3.02
CA LEU A 36 -0.07 -16.43 -2.38
C LEU A 36 -0.11 -16.58 -0.85
N ALA A 37 -1.29 -16.87 -0.30
CA ALA A 37 -1.49 -17.07 1.13
C ALA A 37 -0.58 -18.19 1.68
N ASP A 38 -0.52 -19.34 0.99
CA ASP A 38 0.35 -20.46 1.38
C ASP A 38 1.84 -20.10 1.41
N VAL A 39 2.30 -19.27 0.47
CA VAL A 39 3.69 -18.78 0.48
C VAL A 39 3.91 -17.85 1.68
N LEU A 40 3.00 -16.90 1.91
CA LEU A 40 3.14 -15.91 2.98
C LEU A 40 3.04 -16.54 4.37
N VAL A 41 2.12 -17.50 4.58
CA VAL A 41 2.01 -18.25 5.84
C VAL A 41 3.29 -19.04 6.12
N ARG A 42 3.86 -19.70 5.12
CA ARG A 42 5.16 -20.40 5.29
C ARG A 42 6.28 -19.43 5.65
N LYS A 43 6.33 -18.26 5.02
CA LYS A 43 7.31 -17.20 5.36
C LYS A 43 7.12 -16.68 6.78
N GLN A 44 5.87 -16.49 7.21
CA GLN A 44 5.56 -16.10 8.59
C GLN A 44 6.04 -17.15 9.60
N GLN A 45 5.77 -18.43 9.34
CA GLN A 45 6.23 -19.54 10.19
C GLN A 45 7.77 -19.65 10.25
N GLN A 46 8.46 -19.17 9.22
CA GLN A 46 9.92 -19.09 9.17
C GLN A 46 10.48 -17.83 9.85
N GLY A 47 9.62 -16.98 10.44
CA GLY A 47 10.03 -15.74 11.11
C GLY A 47 10.41 -14.61 10.14
N HIS A 48 9.93 -14.64 8.90
CA HIS A 48 10.29 -13.64 7.89
C HIS A 48 9.66 -12.25 8.15
N PHE A 49 8.52 -12.20 8.83
CA PHE A 49 7.82 -10.94 9.14
C PHE A 49 7.97 -10.62 10.63
N ALA A 50 8.60 -9.48 10.92
CA ALA A 50 8.80 -9.02 12.29
C ALA A 50 7.56 -8.32 12.88
N ALA A 51 6.79 -7.60 12.06
CA ALA A 51 5.57 -6.91 12.48
C ALA A 51 4.61 -6.67 11.30
N PHE A 52 3.36 -6.34 11.63
CA PHE A 52 2.33 -5.85 10.70
C PHE A 52 1.79 -4.54 11.24
N TRP A 53 1.43 -3.60 10.36
CA TRP A 53 0.86 -2.32 10.75
C TRP A 53 -0.44 -2.04 10.00
N SER A 54 -1.31 -1.25 10.61
CA SER A 54 -2.59 -0.83 10.02
C SER A 54 -2.66 0.68 9.74
N GLY A 55 -1.77 1.48 10.33
CA GLY A 55 -1.75 2.93 10.12
C GLY A 55 -0.35 3.54 9.99
N ASP A 56 -0.31 4.76 9.46
CA ASP A 56 0.94 5.49 9.16
C ASP A 56 1.82 5.73 10.40
N GLU A 57 1.21 5.93 11.57
CA GLU A 57 1.91 6.14 12.84
C GLU A 57 2.63 4.88 13.30
N GLU A 58 1.93 3.74 13.32
CA GLU A 58 2.50 2.44 13.66
C GLU A 58 3.63 2.06 12.68
N ALA A 59 3.43 2.30 11.38
CA ALA A 59 4.47 2.09 10.37
C ALA A 59 5.73 2.95 10.63
N ALA A 60 5.54 4.21 11.06
CA ALA A 60 6.64 5.11 11.40
C ALA A 60 7.40 4.62 12.63
N GLU A 61 6.70 4.20 13.68
CA GLU A 61 7.29 3.69 14.92
C GLU A 61 8.09 2.41 14.66
N LEU A 62 7.57 1.51 13.82
CA LEU A 62 8.29 0.31 13.39
C LEU A 62 9.61 0.64 12.68
N MET A 63 9.65 1.68 11.83
CA MET A 63 10.90 2.13 11.19
C MET A 63 11.93 2.76 12.15
N LEU A 64 11.50 3.16 13.35
CA LEU A 64 12.41 3.64 14.40
C LEU A 64 12.93 2.50 15.27
N SER A 65 12.29 1.32 15.20
CA SER A 65 12.76 0.10 15.88
C SER A 65 14.02 -0.46 15.21
N PRO A 66 14.98 -0.99 15.97
CA PRO A 66 16.13 -1.70 15.41
C PRO A 66 15.76 -3.04 14.76
N ASP A 67 14.53 -3.53 14.94
CA ASP A 67 14.10 -4.86 14.46
C ASP A 67 13.55 -4.85 13.02
N ILE A 68 13.40 -3.67 12.40
CA ILE A 68 12.81 -3.51 11.06
C ILE A 68 13.80 -2.79 10.12
N ASP A 69 14.38 -3.55 9.20
CA ASP A 69 15.29 -3.00 8.18
C ASP A 69 14.56 -2.47 6.93
N ILE A 70 13.43 -3.08 6.58
CA ILE A 70 12.70 -2.82 5.33
C ILE A 70 11.19 -3.01 5.51
N GLN A 71 10.40 -2.09 4.93
CA GLN A 71 8.96 -2.22 4.81
C GLN A 71 8.41 -1.30 3.71
N SER A 72 7.16 -1.55 3.29
CA SER A 72 6.39 -0.65 2.43
C SER A 72 5.87 0.52 3.26
N LEU A 73 5.95 1.75 2.74
CA LEU A 73 5.61 2.97 3.47
C LEU A 73 4.89 3.96 2.54
N TRP A 74 3.98 4.75 3.11
CA TRP A 74 3.39 5.89 2.44
C TRP A 74 4.30 7.11 2.51
N SER A 75 4.15 8.01 1.53
CA SER A 75 4.93 9.26 1.46
C SER A 75 4.87 10.13 2.73
N PRO A 76 3.72 10.28 3.43
CA PRO A 76 3.67 11.02 4.69
C PRO A 76 4.58 10.43 5.77
N THR A 77 4.68 9.10 5.85
CA THR A 77 5.55 8.41 6.81
C THR A 77 7.03 8.71 6.54
N LEU A 78 7.44 8.80 5.26
CA LEU A 78 8.81 9.20 4.90
C LEU A 78 9.17 10.61 5.40
N VAL A 79 8.21 11.55 5.36
CA VAL A 79 8.43 12.91 5.90
C VAL A 79 8.67 12.88 7.41
N ARG A 80 7.95 12.03 8.15
CA ARG A 80 8.15 11.85 9.61
C ARG A 80 9.54 11.30 9.91
N LEU A 81 9.98 10.27 9.17
CA LEU A 81 11.33 9.70 9.32
C LEU A 81 12.42 10.72 8.98
N HIS A 82 12.22 11.51 7.93
CA HIS A 82 13.15 12.57 7.56
C HIS A 82 13.28 13.62 8.67
N ARG A 83 12.17 14.07 9.26
CA ARG A 83 12.17 15.00 10.41
C ARG A 83 12.81 14.42 11.66
N ALA A 84 12.70 13.11 11.86
CA ALA A 84 13.36 12.39 12.95
C ALA A 84 14.87 12.17 12.72
N GLY A 85 15.42 12.59 11.56
CA GLY A 85 16.84 12.44 11.24
C GLY A 85 17.25 11.01 10.89
N VAL A 86 16.28 10.13 10.58
CA VAL A 86 16.53 8.74 10.18
C VAL A 86 17.22 8.72 8.82
N LYS A 87 18.32 7.98 8.71
CA LYS A 87 18.97 7.72 7.43
C LYS A 87 18.28 6.55 6.75
N TYR A 88 17.64 6.81 5.61
CA TYR A 88 16.95 5.78 4.83
C TYR A 88 17.27 5.90 3.34
N ARG A 89 16.95 4.84 2.60
CA ARG A 89 16.92 4.84 1.14
C ARG A 89 15.57 4.29 0.69
N VAL A 90 14.97 4.94 -0.30
CA VAL A 90 13.79 4.40 -0.99
C VAL A 90 14.27 3.46 -2.09
N ALA A 91 13.83 2.21 -2.04
CA ALA A 91 14.14 1.21 -3.06
C ALA A 91 13.10 1.26 -4.19
N VAL A 92 13.56 0.97 -5.40
CA VAL A 92 12.69 0.70 -6.56
C VAL A 92 12.87 -0.77 -6.92
N PRO A 93 11.95 -1.66 -6.50
CA PRO A 93 12.04 -3.08 -6.82
C PRO A 93 12.03 -3.32 -8.33
N LYS A 94 12.79 -4.33 -8.81
CA LYS A 94 12.90 -4.66 -10.24
C LYS A 94 11.60 -5.21 -10.81
N GLU A 95 10.78 -5.79 -9.94
CA GLU A 95 9.45 -6.33 -10.21
C GLU A 95 8.41 -5.24 -10.42
N GLY A 96 8.76 -3.98 -10.09
CA GLY A 96 7.82 -2.88 -9.96
C GLY A 96 7.31 -2.75 -8.52
N TYR A 97 6.50 -1.72 -8.32
CA TYR A 97 5.86 -1.40 -7.04
C TYR A 97 4.49 -0.79 -7.33
N ARG A 98 3.61 -0.82 -6.33
CA ARG A 98 2.27 -0.26 -6.47
C ARG A 98 2.30 1.26 -6.53
N GLY A 99 1.62 1.82 -7.53
CA GLY A 99 1.23 3.23 -7.56
C GLY A 99 -0.15 3.44 -6.93
N TRP A 100 -0.45 4.67 -6.52
CA TRP A 100 -1.80 5.05 -6.11
C TRP A 100 -2.16 6.39 -6.71
N PHE A 101 -3.45 6.59 -6.94
CA PHE A 101 -4.00 7.85 -7.40
C PHE A 101 -5.26 8.14 -6.59
N GLY A 102 -5.31 9.32 -5.98
CA GLY A 102 -6.50 9.82 -5.30
C GLY A 102 -7.42 10.51 -6.30
N GLY A 103 -8.70 10.17 -6.27
CA GLY A 103 -9.73 10.82 -7.06
C GLY A 103 -10.92 11.22 -6.19
N LEU A 104 -11.66 12.23 -6.64
CA LEU A 104 -12.93 12.64 -6.03
C LEU A 104 -14.08 12.08 -6.88
N SER A 105 -15.07 11.49 -6.21
CA SER A 105 -16.28 10.97 -6.84
C SER A 105 -17.52 11.55 -6.17
N LEU A 106 -18.55 11.84 -6.96
CA LEU A 106 -19.83 12.31 -6.43
C LEU A 106 -20.75 11.14 -6.08
N SER A 107 -21.42 11.24 -4.93
CA SER A 107 -22.46 10.28 -4.57
C SER A 107 -23.63 10.36 -5.56
N ARG A 108 -24.12 9.20 -6.02
CA ARG A 108 -25.32 9.10 -6.87
C ARG A 108 -26.59 9.69 -6.24
N HIS A 109 -26.59 9.93 -4.93
CA HIS A 109 -27.71 10.49 -4.19
C HIS A 109 -27.60 12.01 -3.99
N ALA A 110 -26.46 12.63 -4.31
CA ALA A 110 -26.31 14.08 -4.27
C ALA A 110 -27.25 14.72 -5.31
N LYS A 111 -28.12 15.62 -4.85
CA LYS A 111 -29.13 16.29 -5.67
C LYS A 111 -29.33 17.72 -5.21
N GLY A 112 -29.83 18.56 -6.11
CA GLY A 112 -30.13 19.97 -5.82
C GLY A 112 -28.93 20.73 -5.27
N PRO A 113 -29.10 21.60 -4.26
CA PRO A 113 -28.04 22.47 -3.77
C PRO A 113 -26.76 21.75 -3.31
N VAL A 114 -26.88 20.51 -2.82
CA VAL A 114 -25.72 19.70 -2.41
C VAL A 114 -24.88 19.29 -3.63
N LEU A 115 -25.53 18.93 -4.73
CA LEU A 115 -24.83 18.56 -5.96
C LEU A 115 -24.11 19.77 -6.56
N ASP A 116 -24.77 20.92 -6.58
CA ASP A 116 -24.18 22.17 -7.08
C ASP A 116 -22.95 22.58 -6.27
N ALA A 117 -23.04 22.51 -4.94
CA ALA A 117 -21.90 22.78 -4.05
C ALA A 117 -20.75 21.79 -4.26
N ALA A 118 -21.07 20.50 -4.47
CA ALA A 118 -20.05 19.48 -4.73
C ALA A 118 -19.34 19.71 -6.08
N TYR A 119 -20.07 20.14 -7.12
CA TYR A 119 -19.46 20.57 -8.39
C TYR A 119 -18.62 21.83 -8.24
N ALA A 120 -19.09 22.83 -7.50
CA ALA A 120 -18.32 24.04 -7.23
C ALA A 120 -16.99 23.71 -6.54
N TYR A 121 -17.01 22.81 -5.54
CA TYR A 121 -15.81 22.32 -4.87
C TYR A 121 -14.87 21.57 -5.82
N LEU A 122 -15.40 20.64 -6.62
CA LEU A 122 -14.61 19.89 -7.62
C LEU A 122 -13.94 20.82 -8.63
N ASN A 123 -14.67 21.81 -9.16
CA ASN A 123 -14.14 22.79 -10.11
C ASN A 123 -13.02 23.61 -9.48
N TRP A 124 -13.19 24.07 -8.24
CA TRP A 124 -12.14 24.78 -7.50
C TRP A 124 -10.91 23.89 -7.26
N TRP A 125 -11.11 22.63 -6.85
CA TRP A 125 -10.02 21.69 -6.61
C TRP A 125 -9.23 21.37 -7.88
N LEU A 126 -9.91 21.31 -9.03
CA LEU A 126 -9.29 21.03 -10.34
C LEU A 126 -8.69 22.26 -11.03
N SER A 127 -9.03 23.49 -10.61
CA SER A 127 -8.59 24.69 -11.30
C SER A 127 -7.12 25.06 -11.04
N GLY A 128 -6.49 24.51 -9.99
CA GLY A 128 -5.11 24.81 -9.59
C GLY A 128 -4.99 26.06 -8.74
#